data_AF-A0A9C8UI18-F1
#
_entry.id   AF-A0A9C8UI18-F1
#
_cell.length_a   1.000
_cell.length_b   1.000
_cell.length_c   1.000
_cell.angle_alpha   90.00
_cell.angle_beta   90.00
_cell.angle_gamma   90.00
#
_symmetry.space_group_name_H-M   'P 1'
#
loop_
_entity.id
_entity.type
_entity.pdbx_description
1 polymer ?
#
loop_
_entity_poly.entity_id
_entity_poly.type
_entity_poly.pdbx_seq_one_letter_code
_entity_poly.pdbx_strand_id
1 'polypeptide(L)' 'MNPEIFTQPLTKDSFAPFGEILDASGRPDRMINAGMCGRHHDQATLDFGHDGQAGI' A
#
# COMPACT_ATOMS: atom_id res chain seq x y z
N MET A 1 -6.19 12.25 -32.19
CA MET A 1 -6.49 10.83 -31.89
C MET A 1 -6.40 10.66 -30.38
N ASN A 2 -7.44 10.13 -29.73
CA ASN A 2 -7.37 9.82 -28.30
C ASN A 2 -6.75 8.43 -28.14
N PRO A 3 -5.77 8.23 -27.25
CA PRO A 3 -5.24 6.91 -26.97
C PRO A 3 -6.30 6.07 -26.26
N GLU A 4 -6.44 4.81 -26.67
CA GLU A 4 -7.15 3.79 -25.90
C GLU A 4 -6.31 3.40 -24.68
N ILE A 5 -6.96 3.26 -23.52
CA ILE A 5 -6.30 2.90 -22.25
C ILE A 5 -6.80 1.53 -21.84
N PHE A 6 -5.87 0.61 -21.62
CA PHE A 6 -6.15 -0.76 -21.18
C PHE A 6 -5.80 -0.93 -19.71
N THR A 7 -6.62 -1.72 -19.01
CA THR A 7 -6.33 -2.13 -17.63
C THR A 7 -5.17 -3.13 -17.60
N GLN A 8 -4.45 -3.17 -16.49
CA GLN A 8 -3.31 -4.06 -16.27
C GLN A 8 -3.38 -4.66 -14.85
N PRO A 9 -2.76 -5.82 -14.60
CA PRO A 9 -2.63 -6.34 -13.24
C PRO A 9 -1.96 -5.33 -12.31
N LEU A 10 -2.51 -5.16 -11.11
CA LEU A 10 -1.94 -4.27 -10.11
C LEU A 10 -0.79 -4.97 -9.38
N THR A 11 0.43 -4.48 -9.55
CA THR A 11 1.64 -5.00 -8.88
C THR A 11 2.42 -3.87 -8.22
N LYS A 12 3.18 -4.18 -7.15
CA LYS A 12 3.98 -3.17 -6.44
C LYS A 12 4.97 -2.48 -7.39
N ASP A 13 5.64 -3.25 -8.23
CA ASP A 13 6.64 -2.72 -9.16
C ASP A 13 6.02 -1.82 -10.23
N SER A 14 4.88 -2.22 -10.82
CA SER A 14 4.21 -1.41 -11.83
C SER A 14 3.57 -0.14 -11.28
N PHE A 15 3.22 -0.15 -9.99
CA PHE A 15 2.53 0.97 -9.33
C PHE A 15 3.46 1.93 -8.59
N ALA A 16 4.71 1.53 -8.33
CA ALA A 16 5.70 2.33 -7.59
C ALA A 16 5.85 3.80 -8.03
N PRO A 17 5.75 4.17 -9.33
CA PRO A 17 5.81 5.58 -9.74
C PRO A 17 4.60 6.42 -9.29
N PHE A 18 3.49 5.78 -8.93
CA PHE A 18 2.23 6.41 -8.56
C PHE A 18 1.94 6.35 -7.06
N GLY A 19 2.59 5.44 -6.34
CA GLY A 19 2.48 5.29 -4.89
C GLY A 19 2.67 3.83 -4.46
N GLU A 20 2.24 3.54 -3.23
CA GLU A 20 2.33 2.21 -2.64
C GLU A 20 1.01 1.43 -2.70
N ILE A 21 1.11 0.10 -2.69
CA ILE A 21 -0.05 -0.80 -2.61
C ILE A 21 -0.16 -1.38 -1.19
N LEU A 22 -1.32 -1.18 -0.57
CA LEU A 22 -1.70 -1.89 0.64
C LEU A 22 -2.14 -3.31 0.30
N ASP A 23 -1.36 -4.30 0.72
CA ASP A 23 -1.59 -5.71 0.44
C ASP A 23 -1.39 -6.59 1.67
N ALA A 24 -2.29 -7.56 1.86
CA ALA A 24 -2.27 -8.56 2.92
C ALA A 24 -2.22 -10.01 2.38
N SER A 25 -2.05 -10.20 1.06
CA SER A 25 -1.99 -11.52 0.42
C SER A 25 -0.66 -12.26 0.67
N GLY A 26 0.40 -11.52 1.00
CA GLY A 26 1.74 -12.07 1.29
C GLY A 26 1.93 -12.58 2.71
N ARG A 27 3.18 -12.92 3.07
CA ARG A 27 3.52 -13.24 4.47
C ARG A 27 3.52 -11.94 5.30
N PRO A 28 2.91 -11.92 6.50
CA PRO A 28 3.01 -10.76 7.38
C PRO A 28 4.47 -10.54 7.81
N ASP A 29 4.84 -9.29 8.03
CA ASP A 29 6.16 -8.91 8.55
C ASP A 29 6.38 -9.46 9.96
N ARG A 30 5.30 -9.49 10.75
CA ARG A 30 5.33 -9.90 12.16
C ARG A 30 4.12 -10.73 12.52
N MET A 31 4.34 -11.75 13.35
CA MET A 31 3.25 -12.39 14.10
C MET A 31 3.13 -11.73 15.46
N ILE A 32 1.90 -11.36 15.86
CA ILE A 32 1.58 -10.75 17.15
C ILE A 32 0.51 -11.58 17.87
N ASN A 33 0.16 -11.20 19.11
CA ASN A 33 -0.85 -11.88 19.93
C ASN A 33 -0.61 -13.38 20.05
N ALA A 34 0.58 -13.77 20.53
CA ALA A 34 0.98 -15.17 20.67
C ALA A 34 0.86 -16.01 19.37
N GLY A 35 1.14 -15.41 18.22
CA GLY A 35 1.09 -16.10 16.92
C GLY A 35 -0.28 -16.15 16.27
N MET A 36 -1.30 -15.51 16.86
CA MET A 36 -2.69 -15.58 16.37
C MET A 36 -3.03 -14.48 15.36
N CYS A 37 -2.17 -13.48 15.16
CA CYS A 37 -2.45 -12.38 14.25
C CYS A 37 -1.22 -11.99 13.43
N GLY A 38 -1.36 -11.98 12.11
CA GLY A 38 -0.36 -11.47 11.19
C GLY A 38 -0.48 -9.95 11.05
N ARG A 39 0.62 -9.23 11.25
CA ARG A 39 0.73 -7.79 11.04
C ARG A 39 1.54 -7.51 9.77
N HIS A 40 0.86 -6.96 8.76
CA HIS A 40 1.47 -6.35 7.58
C HIS A 40 1.80 -4.90 7.92
N HIS A 41 3.06 -4.65 8.23
CA HIS A 41 3.53 -3.37 8.71
C HIS A 41 4.06 -2.52 7.56
N ASP A 42 4.04 -1.20 7.76
CA ASP A 42 4.75 -0.23 6.92
C ASP A 42 4.45 -0.36 5.41
N GLN A 43 3.18 -0.57 5.05
CA GLN A 43 2.79 -0.82 3.66
C GLN A 43 2.63 0.47 2.83
N ALA A 44 2.57 1.65 3.46
CA ALA A 44 2.49 2.93 2.78
C ALA A 44 2.99 4.07 3.68
N THR A 45 3.59 5.07 3.05
CA THR A 45 3.96 6.33 3.66
C THR A 45 2.74 7.25 3.71
N LEU A 46 2.51 7.89 4.84
CA LEU A 46 1.47 8.90 4.95
C LEU A 46 2.03 10.26 4.54
N ASP A 47 1.42 10.88 3.53
CA ASP A 47 1.69 12.25 3.11
C ASP A 47 0.40 13.07 3.25
N PHE A 48 0.48 14.18 3.98
CA PHE A 48 -0.65 15.05 4.28
C PHE A 48 -0.54 16.43 3.63
N GLY A 49 0.49 16.67 2.82
CA GLY A 49 0.76 18.00 2.26
C GLY A 49 1.12 19.03 3.33
N HIS A 50 0.99 20.32 3.00
CA HIS A 50 1.51 21.40 3.85
C HIS A 50 0.73 21.61 5.16
N ASP A 51 -0.60 21.59 5.09
CA ASP A 51 -1.48 21.96 6.20
C ASP A 51 -2.26 20.76 6.78
N GLY A 52 -2.00 19.55 6.27
CA GLY A 52 -2.66 18.33 6.75
C GLY A 52 -1.91 17.67 7.90
N GLN A 53 -2.65 16.98 8.77
CA GLN A 53 -2.07 16.18 9.85
C GLN A 53 -2.82 14.86 10.03
N ALA A 54 -2.11 13.86 10.58
CA ALA A 54 -2.73 12.64 11.07
C ALA A 54 -3.39 12.89 12.43
N GLY A 55 -4.49 12.18 12.72
CA GLY A 55 -5.14 12.18 14.03
C GLY A 55 -6.24 13.23 14.19
N ILE A 56 -6.73 13.37 15.43
CA ILE A 56 -7.76 14.31 15.87
C ILE A 56 -7.14 15.27 16.88
#